data_AF-A0A2S3QP98-F1
#
_entry.id   AF-A0A2S3QP98-F1
#
_cell.length_a   1.000
_cell.length_b   1.000
_cell.length_c   1.000
_cell.angle_alpha   90.00
_cell.angle_beta   90.00
_cell.angle_gamma   90.00
#
_symmetry.space_group_name_H-M   'P 1'
#
loop_
_entity.id
_entity.type
_entity.pdbx_description
1 polymer ?
#
loop_
_entity_poly.entity_id
_entity_poly.type
_entity_poly.pdbx_seq_one_letter_code
_entity_poly.pdbx_strand_id
1 'polypeptide(L)'
;MKILIALLISTFSFATNSFVDEVDTYFQSNELTKVRNQSEFQIDKCHTQLENQNSFGETLHYFIKDLSSKRTTFLHVSSIYKMPTKMEDQERVGLLSHPLCPVTKESLSKTIKNIPDEMTIELANRFAREHNELREQEEHEELQQLWGKFFGCLAYTESLTTADFAASEKLAKKYAPKNYKRPQGVKFYYDKWQPKVSRLNIGLYQFTPNYGGNIKPCVDSWNHYYSNENCQIKNKKKDALINAFGSTTQHFNAYCGVHKVIEAFSVQLNTSEKRFTHPQNQEGGKLKGASERCVTPHFYAGWSYNHFGPLQNSTKNNLKKLMSCLYN
;
A
#
# COMPACT_ATOMS: atom_id res chain seq x y z
N MET A 1 -51.32 -35.35 -7.85
CA MET A 1 -50.46 -34.29 -8.40
C MET A 1 -49.61 -33.74 -7.24
N LYS A 2 -48.35 -34.16 -7.11
CA LYS A 2 -47.44 -33.70 -6.05
C LYS A 2 -46.49 -32.68 -6.66
N ILE A 3 -46.55 -31.44 -6.20
CA ILE A 3 -45.61 -30.38 -6.58
C ILE A 3 -44.43 -30.47 -5.63
N LEU A 4 -43.27 -30.87 -6.15
CA LEU A 4 -41.99 -30.74 -5.45
C LEU A 4 -41.55 -29.27 -5.56
N ILE A 5 -41.49 -28.58 -4.43
CA ILE A 5 -40.80 -27.28 -4.33
C ILE A 5 -39.34 -27.59 -4.02
N ALA A 6 -38.47 -27.45 -5.03
CA ALA A 6 -37.03 -27.45 -4.82
C ALA A 6 -36.63 -26.11 -4.19
N LEU A 7 -36.26 -26.12 -2.91
CA LEU A 7 -35.56 -25.00 -2.29
C LEU A 7 -34.15 -24.93 -2.91
N LEU A 8 -33.94 -23.96 -3.78
CA LEU A 8 -32.60 -23.49 -4.16
C LEU A 8 -32.00 -22.79 -2.93
N ILE A 9 -31.22 -23.52 -2.14
CA ILE A 9 -30.32 -22.93 -1.17
C ILE A 9 -29.16 -22.35 -1.98
N SER A 10 -29.22 -21.05 -2.28
CA SER A 10 -28.04 -20.32 -2.72
C SER A 10 -27.07 -20.28 -1.54
N THR A 11 -26.08 -21.18 -1.53
CA THR A 11 -24.90 -21.01 -0.70
C THR A 11 -24.19 -19.75 -1.21
N PHE A 12 -24.48 -18.60 -0.60
CA PHE A 12 -23.58 -17.47 -0.68
C PHE A 12 -22.28 -17.93 -0.01
N SER A 13 -21.30 -18.35 -0.82
CA SER A 13 -19.92 -18.34 -0.38
C SER A 13 -19.58 -16.89 -0.08
N PHE A 14 -19.74 -16.49 1.18
CA PHE A 14 -18.94 -15.42 1.72
C PHE A 14 -17.51 -15.95 1.62
N ALA A 15 -16.79 -15.57 0.56
CA ALA A 15 -15.35 -15.59 0.60
C ALA A 15 -14.97 -14.64 1.74
N THR A 16 -14.90 -15.17 2.96
CA THR A 16 -14.28 -14.46 4.07
C THR A 16 -12.87 -14.17 3.59
N ASN A 17 -12.48 -12.89 3.60
CA ASN A 17 -11.12 -12.49 3.29
C ASN A 17 -10.22 -13.14 4.35
N SER A 18 -9.74 -14.36 4.10
CA SER A 18 -9.15 -15.22 5.12
C SER A 18 -7.91 -14.58 5.76
N PHE A 19 -7.19 -13.74 5.02
CA PHE A 19 -6.08 -12.96 5.56
C PHE A 19 -6.50 -11.99 6.68
N VAL A 20 -7.72 -11.45 6.63
CA VAL A 20 -8.18 -10.40 7.55
C VAL A 20 -8.26 -10.96 8.96
N ASP A 21 -8.95 -12.09 9.12
CA ASP A 21 -9.13 -12.76 10.42
C ASP A 21 -7.81 -13.26 10.98
N GLU A 22 -6.93 -13.78 10.11
CA GLU A 22 -5.59 -14.25 10.48
C GLU A 22 -4.74 -13.10 11.05
N VAL A 23 -4.71 -11.94 10.37
CA VAL A 23 -3.93 -10.78 10.82
C VAL A 23 -4.52 -10.17 12.09
N ASP A 24 -5.84 -10.03 12.18
CA ASP A 24 -6.51 -9.52 13.38
C ASP A 24 -6.24 -10.43 14.60
N THR A 25 -6.28 -11.76 14.40
CA THR A 25 -5.97 -12.76 15.44
C THR A 25 -4.53 -12.65 15.92
N TYR A 26 -3.56 -12.52 15.00
CA TYR A 26 -2.15 -12.34 15.34
C TYR A 26 -1.93 -11.13 16.26
N PHE A 27 -2.62 -10.01 15.98
CA PHE A 27 -2.52 -8.79 16.80
C PHE A 27 -3.50 -8.74 17.98
N GLN A 28 -4.30 -9.79 18.20
CA GLN A 28 -5.34 -9.83 19.24
C GLN A 28 -6.27 -8.61 19.18
N SER A 29 -6.68 -8.26 17.96
CA SER A 29 -7.47 -7.07 17.66
C SER A 29 -8.58 -7.41 16.67
N ASN A 30 -9.36 -6.42 16.29
CA ASN A 30 -10.41 -6.54 15.27
C ASN A 30 -10.42 -5.34 14.32
N GLU A 31 -9.32 -4.59 14.23
CA GLU A 31 -9.33 -3.35 13.45
C GLU A 31 -9.50 -3.62 11.95
N LEU A 32 -9.04 -4.74 11.38
CA LEU A 32 -9.30 -5.01 9.96
C LEU A 32 -10.73 -5.46 9.70
N THR A 33 -11.33 -6.26 10.58
CA THR A 33 -12.71 -6.78 10.48
C THR A 33 -13.80 -5.80 10.91
N LYS A 34 -13.49 -4.84 11.77
CA LYS A 34 -14.46 -3.92 12.37
C LYS A 34 -15.22 -3.12 11.30
N VAL A 35 -16.55 -3.17 11.39
CA VAL A 35 -17.44 -2.40 10.51
C VAL A 35 -17.41 -0.92 10.89
N ARG A 36 -17.35 -0.05 9.88
CA ARG A 36 -17.16 1.39 10.02
C ARG A 36 -18.19 2.17 9.21
N ASN A 37 -18.51 3.36 9.70
CA ASN A 37 -19.54 4.19 9.11
C ASN A 37 -18.96 5.11 8.02
N GLN A 38 -19.31 4.86 6.76
CA GLN A 38 -18.91 5.68 5.60
C GLN A 38 -19.58 7.08 5.58
N SER A 39 -20.60 7.32 6.42
CA SER A 39 -21.45 8.53 6.35
C SER A 39 -20.77 9.85 6.77
N GLU A 40 -19.53 9.86 7.23
CA GLU A 40 -18.90 11.08 7.73
C GLU A 40 -18.11 11.85 6.65
N PHE A 41 -17.45 11.16 5.72
CA PHE A 41 -16.53 11.77 4.76
C PHE A 41 -16.98 11.53 3.32
N GLN A 42 -16.96 12.57 2.48
CA GLN A 42 -17.42 12.46 1.09
C GLN A 42 -16.62 11.43 0.28
N ILE A 43 -15.30 11.36 0.50
CA ILE A 43 -14.40 10.45 -0.23
C ILE A 43 -14.73 8.97 0.00
N ASP A 44 -15.40 8.64 1.11
CA ASP A 44 -15.76 7.26 1.49
C ASP A 44 -17.12 6.83 0.90
N LYS A 45 -17.94 7.76 0.40
CA LYS A 45 -19.31 7.46 -0.06
C LYS A 45 -19.51 7.52 -1.55
N CYS A 46 -18.68 8.30 -2.21
CA CYS A 46 -19.06 8.86 -3.51
C CYS A 46 -18.71 7.91 -4.68
N HIS A 47 -18.07 6.77 -4.40
CA HIS A 47 -17.83 5.69 -5.34
C HIS A 47 -18.73 4.50 -5.03
N THR A 48 -19.67 4.20 -5.92
CA THR A 48 -20.63 3.08 -5.77
C THR A 48 -19.92 1.74 -5.59
N GLN A 49 -18.80 1.53 -6.29
CA GLN A 49 -17.93 0.35 -6.11
C GLN A 49 -17.37 0.18 -4.68
N LEU A 50 -17.37 1.24 -3.87
CA LEU A 50 -16.83 1.25 -2.50
C LEU A 50 -17.92 1.22 -1.41
N GLU A 51 -19.21 1.34 -1.75
CA GLU A 51 -20.32 1.44 -0.79
C GLU A 51 -20.42 0.24 0.17
N ASN A 52 -19.93 -0.94 -0.25
CA ASN A 52 -19.96 -2.16 0.55
C ASN A 52 -18.60 -2.50 1.19
N GLN A 53 -17.59 -1.62 1.06
CA GLN A 53 -16.28 -1.80 1.66
C GLN A 53 -16.26 -1.07 3.02
N ASN A 54 -16.88 -1.69 4.03
CA ASN A 54 -17.20 -1.05 5.30
C ASN A 54 -16.17 -1.35 6.40
N SER A 55 -15.19 -2.20 6.13
CA SER A 55 -14.06 -2.47 7.02
C SER A 55 -12.73 -2.13 6.34
N PHE A 56 -11.66 -1.99 7.12
CA PHE A 56 -10.32 -1.80 6.54
C PHE A 56 -9.89 -3.04 5.73
N GLY A 57 -10.22 -4.25 6.19
CA GLY A 57 -9.90 -5.49 5.49
C GLY A 57 -10.56 -5.58 4.11
N GLU A 58 -11.86 -5.32 4.02
CA GLU A 58 -12.61 -5.25 2.75
C GLU A 58 -12.03 -4.20 1.80
N THR A 59 -11.76 -3.00 2.32
CA THR A 59 -11.15 -1.91 1.56
C THR A 59 -9.79 -2.31 0.98
N LEU A 60 -8.93 -2.95 1.78
CA LEU A 60 -7.63 -3.43 1.33
C LEU A 60 -7.78 -4.49 0.24
N HIS A 61 -8.64 -5.48 0.46
CA HIS A 61 -8.90 -6.53 -0.52
C HIS A 61 -9.39 -5.94 -1.85
N TYR A 62 -10.33 -5.00 -1.80
CA TYR A 62 -10.83 -4.30 -2.98
C TYR A 62 -9.70 -3.66 -3.79
N PHE A 63 -8.84 -2.84 -3.15
CA PHE A 63 -7.78 -2.15 -3.89
C PHE A 63 -6.65 -3.08 -4.35
N ILE A 64 -6.37 -4.17 -3.63
CA ILE A 64 -5.43 -5.20 -4.10
C ILE A 64 -5.95 -5.84 -5.38
N LYS A 65 -7.23 -6.22 -5.41
CA LYS A 65 -7.88 -6.78 -6.60
C LYS A 65 -7.93 -5.76 -7.74
N ASP A 66 -8.42 -4.55 -7.49
CA ASP A 66 -8.55 -3.48 -8.49
C ASP A 66 -7.19 -3.15 -9.12
N LEU A 67 -6.17 -2.92 -8.30
CA LEU A 67 -4.83 -2.53 -8.76
C LEU A 67 -3.96 -3.71 -9.23
N SER A 68 -4.36 -4.97 -9.00
CA SER A 68 -3.74 -6.12 -9.65
C SER A 68 -4.05 -6.14 -11.15
N SER A 69 -5.27 -5.75 -11.53
CA SER A 69 -5.73 -5.71 -12.92
C SER A 69 -5.27 -4.47 -13.67
N LYS A 70 -5.12 -3.34 -12.96
CA LYS A 70 -4.70 -2.06 -13.54
C LYS A 70 -3.19 -2.03 -13.71
N ARG A 71 -2.71 -2.22 -14.95
CA ARG A 71 -1.32 -1.96 -15.31
C ARG A 71 -1.15 -0.50 -15.71
N THR A 72 -0.37 0.24 -14.93
CA THR A 72 -0.20 1.68 -15.11
C THR A 72 1.25 2.09 -15.34
N THR A 73 1.44 3.33 -15.80
CA THR A 73 2.74 3.97 -16.07
C THR A 73 2.82 5.27 -15.27
N PHE A 74 4.02 5.64 -14.81
CA PHE A 74 4.19 6.70 -13.82
C PHE A 74 5.04 7.85 -14.38
N LEU A 75 4.44 8.63 -15.30
CA LEU A 75 5.13 9.73 -16.00
C LEU A 75 5.64 10.83 -15.06
N HIS A 76 4.88 11.15 -14.00
CA HIS A 76 5.19 12.27 -13.11
C HIS A 76 6.49 12.10 -12.31
N VAL A 77 6.97 10.86 -12.11
CA VAL A 77 8.26 10.58 -11.47
C VAL A 77 9.38 10.25 -12.46
N SER A 78 9.09 10.27 -13.77
CA SER A 78 10.02 9.76 -14.78
C SER A 78 11.32 10.57 -14.87
N SER A 79 11.24 11.90 -14.78
CA SER A 79 12.44 12.76 -14.74
C SER A 79 13.31 12.51 -13.50
N ILE A 80 12.68 12.25 -12.35
CA ILE A 80 13.35 12.04 -11.06
C ILE A 80 14.15 10.73 -11.09
N TYR A 81 13.55 9.66 -11.61
CA TYR A 81 14.15 8.32 -11.62
C TYR A 81 14.74 7.89 -12.96
N LYS A 82 14.92 8.83 -13.90
CA LYS A 82 15.45 8.54 -15.25
C LYS A 82 14.69 7.42 -15.94
N MET A 83 13.36 7.50 -15.89
CA MET A 83 12.47 6.65 -16.68
C MET A 83 12.10 7.36 -17.99
N PRO A 84 11.66 6.62 -19.03
CA PRO A 84 11.10 7.21 -20.24
C PRO A 84 9.98 8.21 -19.95
N THR A 85 9.91 9.30 -20.69
CA THR A 85 8.91 10.38 -20.48
C THR A 85 7.61 10.17 -21.26
N LYS A 86 7.52 9.11 -22.06
CA LYS A 86 6.34 8.70 -22.81
C LYS A 86 5.79 7.39 -22.27
N MET A 87 4.46 7.23 -22.30
CA MET A 87 3.81 6.05 -21.69
C MET A 87 4.09 4.79 -22.49
N GLU A 88 4.15 4.89 -23.81
CA GLU A 88 4.44 3.79 -24.74
C GLU A 88 5.85 3.23 -24.60
N ASP A 89 6.78 4.02 -24.05
CA ASP A 89 8.16 3.61 -23.80
C ASP A 89 8.34 3.00 -22.39
N GLN A 90 7.29 2.99 -21.55
CA GLN A 90 7.32 2.37 -20.23
C GLN A 90 6.66 0.99 -20.23
N GLU A 91 7.32 0.03 -19.58
CA GLU A 91 6.70 -1.22 -19.16
C GLU A 91 5.53 -0.91 -18.22
N ARG A 92 4.37 -1.54 -18.48
CA ARG A 92 3.16 -1.32 -17.69
C ARG A 92 3.17 -2.23 -16.47
N VAL A 93 2.90 -1.66 -15.30
CA VAL A 93 3.11 -2.38 -14.04
C VAL A 93 1.83 -2.44 -13.23
N GLY A 94 1.53 -3.64 -12.71
CA GLY A 94 0.51 -3.91 -11.70
C GLY A 94 1.11 -4.67 -10.51
N LEU A 95 0.36 -4.83 -9.43
CA LEU A 95 0.86 -5.45 -8.19
C LEU A 95 1.41 -6.87 -8.41
N LEU A 96 0.77 -7.64 -9.29
CA LEU A 96 1.07 -9.06 -9.52
C LEU A 96 1.88 -9.31 -10.81
N SER A 97 2.28 -8.24 -11.49
CA SER A 97 2.73 -8.31 -12.89
C SER A 97 4.13 -8.90 -13.10
N HIS A 98 5.01 -8.82 -12.09
CA HIS A 98 6.43 -9.18 -12.21
C HIS A 98 6.86 -10.06 -11.04
N PRO A 99 7.91 -10.89 -11.22
CA PRO A 99 8.48 -11.65 -10.11
C PRO A 99 9.12 -10.72 -9.07
N LEU A 100 9.08 -11.13 -7.80
CA LEU A 100 9.83 -10.48 -6.73
C LEU A 100 11.29 -10.95 -6.72
N CYS A 101 12.22 -10.02 -6.51
CA CYS A 101 13.62 -10.41 -6.35
C CYS A 101 13.86 -11.04 -4.97
N PRO A 102 14.61 -12.15 -4.88
CA PRO A 102 15.19 -12.58 -3.62
C PRO A 102 16.18 -11.52 -3.09
N VAL A 103 16.25 -11.41 -1.77
CA VAL A 103 17.06 -10.43 -1.05
C VAL A 103 18.12 -11.11 -0.20
N THR A 104 19.32 -10.56 -0.22
CA THR A 104 20.44 -10.89 0.68
C THR A 104 20.82 -9.66 1.52
N LYS A 105 21.62 -9.86 2.58
CA LYS A 105 22.21 -8.75 3.35
C LYS A 105 22.91 -7.72 2.43
N GLU A 106 23.62 -8.20 1.40
CA GLU A 106 24.30 -7.33 0.44
C GLU A 106 23.33 -6.55 -0.45
N SER A 107 22.27 -7.19 -0.96
CA SER A 107 21.26 -6.48 -1.75
C SER A 107 20.49 -5.45 -0.94
N LEU A 108 20.23 -5.76 0.34
CA LEU A 108 19.52 -4.88 1.27
C LEU A 108 20.39 -3.69 1.68
N SER A 109 21.70 -3.86 1.85
CA SER A 109 22.60 -2.72 2.11
C SER A 109 22.59 -1.66 1.00
N LYS A 110 22.21 -2.05 -0.21
CA LYS A 110 22.07 -1.17 -1.39
C LYS A 110 20.66 -0.62 -1.57
N THR A 111 19.63 -1.19 -0.92
CA THR A 111 18.22 -0.86 -1.19
C THR A 111 17.44 -0.33 0.01
N ILE A 112 17.90 -0.59 1.25
CA ILE A 112 17.27 -0.09 2.48
C ILE A 112 18.33 0.47 3.44
N LYS A 113 17.91 1.36 4.35
CA LYS A 113 18.84 2.01 5.30
C LYS A 113 19.30 1.08 6.43
N ASN A 114 18.40 0.26 6.96
CA ASN A 114 18.65 -0.58 8.13
C ASN A 114 18.45 -2.06 7.79
N ILE A 115 19.56 -2.79 7.64
CA ILE A 115 19.51 -4.22 7.32
C ILE A 115 18.95 -5.01 8.52
N PRO A 116 17.91 -5.85 8.34
CA PRO A 116 17.32 -6.64 9.42
C PRO A 116 18.17 -7.89 9.76
N ASP A 117 17.70 -8.69 10.72
CA ASP A 117 18.32 -9.97 11.08
C ASP A 117 18.10 -11.06 10.01
N GLU A 118 18.87 -12.15 10.08
CA GLU A 118 18.83 -13.23 9.08
C GLU A 118 17.47 -13.89 8.96
N MET A 119 16.78 -14.12 10.08
CA MET A 119 15.43 -14.66 10.11
C MET A 119 14.43 -13.75 9.37
N THR A 120 14.52 -12.43 9.55
CA THR A 120 13.68 -11.50 8.80
C THR A 120 13.97 -11.54 7.30
N ILE A 121 15.24 -11.71 6.91
CA ILE A 121 15.64 -11.88 5.49
C ILE A 121 15.09 -13.19 4.93
N GLU A 122 15.12 -14.27 5.71
CA GLU A 122 14.56 -15.56 5.32
C GLU A 122 13.05 -15.48 5.08
N LEU A 123 12.31 -14.81 5.96
CA LEU A 123 10.88 -14.56 5.79
C LEU A 123 10.57 -13.66 4.58
N ALA A 124 11.38 -12.63 4.34
CA ALA A 124 11.24 -11.79 3.14
C ALA A 124 11.48 -12.60 1.85
N ASN A 125 12.44 -13.54 1.88
CA ASN A 125 12.68 -14.46 0.76
C ASN A 125 11.58 -15.51 0.63
N ARG A 126 10.96 -15.95 1.72
CA ARG A 126 9.78 -16.82 1.69
C ARG A 126 8.63 -16.12 0.97
N PHE A 127 8.38 -14.85 1.29
CA PHE A 127 7.39 -14.01 0.57
C PHE A 127 7.69 -13.88 -0.91
N ALA A 128 8.96 -13.62 -1.28
CA ALA A 128 9.34 -13.55 -2.67
C ALA A 128 9.13 -14.89 -3.42
N ARG A 129 9.47 -16.03 -2.79
CA ARG A 129 9.25 -17.36 -3.37
C ARG A 129 7.77 -17.68 -3.55
N GLU A 130 6.97 -17.56 -2.49
CA GLU A 130 5.53 -17.83 -2.56
C GLU A 130 4.83 -16.92 -3.58
N HIS A 131 5.18 -15.62 -3.64
CA HIS A 131 4.68 -14.73 -4.69
C HIS A 131 5.04 -15.24 -6.09
N ASN A 132 6.30 -15.63 -6.30
CA ASN A 132 6.77 -16.06 -7.62
C ASN A 132 6.13 -17.38 -8.05
N GLU A 133 6.01 -18.33 -7.13
CA GLU A 133 5.36 -19.63 -7.36
C GLU A 133 3.89 -19.44 -7.74
N LEU A 134 3.11 -18.70 -6.92
CA LEU A 134 1.71 -18.41 -7.21
C LEU A 134 1.52 -17.64 -8.52
N ARG A 135 2.44 -16.70 -8.84
CA ARG A 135 2.41 -15.97 -10.11
C ARG A 135 2.68 -16.88 -11.30
N GLU A 136 3.62 -17.81 -11.19
CA GLU A 136 3.94 -18.78 -12.25
C GLU A 136 2.82 -19.80 -12.48
N GLN A 137 2.07 -20.11 -11.43
CA GLN A 137 0.90 -21.00 -11.47
C GLN A 137 -0.40 -20.26 -11.87
N GLU A 138 -0.35 -18.93 -12.03
CA GLU A 138 -1.53 -18.09 -12.31
C GLU A 138 -2.62 -18.13 -11.21
N GLU A 139 -2.23 -18.46 -9.97
CA GLU A 139 -3.11 -18.54 -8.80
C GLU A 139 -3.42 -17.14 -8.24
N HIS A 140 -4.26 -16.41 -8.97
CA HIS A 140 -4.52 -15.00 -8.74
C HIS A 140 -5.18 -14.70 -7.39
N GLU A 141 -6.06 -15.57 -6.90
CA GLU A 141 -6.80 -15.34 -5.65
C GLU A 141 -5.87 -15.48 -4.44
N GLU A 142 -5.08 -16.54 -4.39
CA GLU A 142 -4.06 -16.81 -3.39
C GLU A 142 -3.00 -15.71 -3.37
N LEU A 143 -2.59 -15.24 -4.55
CA LEU A 143 -1.64 -14.15 -4.66
C LEU A 143 -2.23 -12.83 -4.13
N GLN A 144 -3.54 -12.58 -4.33
CA GLN A 144 -4.25 -11.46 -3.71
C GLN A 144 -4.36 -11.63 -2.18
N GLN A 145 -4.59 -12.84 -1.66
CA GLN A 145 -4.61 -13.10 -0.21
C GLN A 145 -3.22 -12.87 0.41
N LEU A 146 -2.14 -13.32 -0.25
CA LEU A 146 -0.77 -13.11 0.19
C LEU A 146 -0.43 -11.61 0.31
N TRP A 147 -0.78 -10.82 -0.71
CA TRP A 147 -0.66 -9.36 -0.64
C TRP A 147 -1.62 -8.73 0.37
N GLY A 148 -2.82 -9.30 0.55
CA GLY A 148 -3.77 -8.91 1.59
C GLY A 148 -3.15 -8.99 2.97
N LYS A 149 -2.55 -10.14 3.30
CA LYS A 149 -1.81 -10.35 4.54
C LYS A 149 -0.66 -9.36 4.67
N PHE A 150 0.13 -9.15 3.61
CA PHE A 150 1.19 -8.14 3.57
C PHE A 150 0.68 -6.75 3.98
N PHE A 151 -0.37 -6.26 3.32
CA PHE A 151 -0.90 -4.92 3.54
C PHE A 151 -1.63 -4.77 4.88
N GLY A 152 -2.28 -5.83 5.38
CA GLY A 152 -2.89 -5.87 6.71
C GLY A 152 -1.83 -5.81 7.82
N CYS A 153 -0.81 -6.67 7.76
CA CYS A 153 0.30 -6.66 8.69
C CYS A 153 1.08 -5.33 8.67
N LEU A 154 1.24 -4.74 7.49
CA LEU A 154 1.85 -3.42 7.34
C LEU A 154 1.00 -2.34 8.02
N ALA A 155 -0.33 -2.36 7.85
CA ALA A 155 -1.22 -1.40 8.49
C ALA A 155 -1.13 -1.47 10.03
N TYR A 156 -1.06 -2.67 10.62
CA TYR A 156 -0.84 -2.82 12.06
C TYR A 156 0.53 -2.34 12.53
N THR A 157 1.58 -2.67 11.77
CA THR A 157 2.96 -2.27 12.06
C THR A 157 3.10 -0.76 12.05
N GLU A 158 2.48 -0.09 11.09
CA GLU A 158 2.58 1.36 10.91
C GLU A 158 1.60 2.14 11.79
N SER A 159 0.37 1.64 11.96
CA SER A 159 -0.71 2.44 12.53
C SER A 159 -1.62 1.77 13.54
N LEU A 160 -2.27 0.64 13.19
CA LEU A 160 -3.47 0.20 13.90
C LEU A 160 -3.21 -0.14 15.38
N THR A 161 -2.03 -0.66 15.72
CA THR A 161 -1.62 -0.95 17.11
C THR A 161 -1.59 0.28 18.03
N THR A 162 -1.53 1.50 17.48
CA THR A 162 -1.33 2.75 18.23
C THR A 162 -2.28 3.86 17.79
N ALA A 163 -3.24 3.55 16.91
CA ALA A 163 -4.08 4.54 16.27
C ALA A 163 -4.92 5.31 17.29
N ASP A 164 -5.48 4.62 18.28
CA ASP A 164 -6.43 5.19 19.24
C ASP A 164 -5.81 5.64 20.57
N PHE A 165 -4.50 5.84 20.60
CA PHE A 165 -3.84 6.41 21.77
C PHE A 165 -4.15 7.91 21.91
N ALA A 166 -4.17 8.41 23.15
CA ALA A 166 -4.40 9.83 23.46
C ALA A 166 -3.43 10.78 22.72
N ALA A 167 -2.25 10.30 22.35
CA ALA A 167 -1.29 11.04 21.52
C ALA A 167 -1.86 11.37 20.13
N SER A 168 -2.49 10.41 19.44
CA SER A 168 -3.15 10.63 18.15
C SER A 168 -4.26 11.69 18.27
N GLU A 169 -5.06 11.61 19.34
CA GLU A 169 -6.15 12.55 19.61
C GLU A 169 -5.64 13.98 19.80
N LYS A 170 -4.57 14.14 20.60
CA LYS A 170 -3.91 15.43 20.81
C LYS A 170 -3.34 16.01 19.52
N LEU A 171 -2.77 15.16 18.66
CA LEU A 171 -2.22 15.57 17.37
C LEU A 171 -3.31 15.98 16.38
N ALA A 172 -4.42 15.25 16.31
CA ALA A 172 -5.58 15.62 15.50
C ALA A 172 -6.13 16.98 15.92
N LYS A 173 -6.36 17.21 17.23
CA LYS A 173 -6.79 18.51 17.76
C LYS A 173 -5.87 19.67 17.40
N LYS A 174 -4.56 19.41 17.27
CA LYS A 174 -3.55 20.43 16.95
C LYS A 174 -3.43 20.72 15.46
N TYR A 175 -3.57 19.71 14.60
CA TYR A 175 -3.15 19.79 13.21
C TYR A 175 -4.24 19.56 12.16
N ALA A 176 -5.38 19.00 12.55
CA ALA A 176 -6.51 18.76 11.67
C ALA A 176 -7.35 20.05 11.49
N PRO A 177 -8.15 20.16 10.41
CA PRO A 177 -9.03 21.30 10.20
C PRO A 177 -10.05 21.46 11.33
N LYS A 178 -10.60 22.67 11.45
CA LYS A 178 -11.67 22.96 12.40
C LYS A 178 -12.85 22.00 12.18
N ASN A 179 -13.40 21.48 13.27
CA ASN A 179 -14.51 20.50 13.31
C ASN A 179 -14.17 19.08 12.82
N TYR A 180 -12.92 18.79 12.46
CA TYR A 180 -12.51 17.40 12.22
C TYR A 180 -12.59 16.60 13.54
N LYS A 181 -13.39 15.55 13.54
CA LYS A 181 -13.40 14.53 14.59
C LYS A 181 -12.60 13.35 14.08
N ARG A 182 -11.55 12.97 14.81
CA ARG A 182 -10.70 11.85 14.40
C ARG A 182 -11.50 10.55 14.51
N PRO A 183 -11.65 9.77 13.42
CA PRO A 183 -12.28 8.45 13.49
C PRO A 183 -11.40 7.46 14.27
N GLN A 184 -12.01 6.43 14.85
CA GLN A 184 -11.28 5.31 15.46
C GLN A 184 -10.44 4.59 14.40
N GLY A 185 -9.30 4.03 14.79
CA GLY A 185 -8.37 3.36 13.87
C GLY A 185 -7.56 4.31 12.97
N VAL A 186 -7.78 5.62 13.04
CA VAL A 186 -6.99 6.62 12.30
C VAL A 186 -5.88 7.17 13.18
N LYS A 187 -4.64 6.73 12.93
CA LYS A 187 -3.45 7.22 13.62
C LYS A 187 -3.01 8.59 13.11
N PHE A 188 -2.70 9.50 14.03
CA PHE A 188 -1.93 10.71 13.74
C PHE A 188 -0.55 10.57 14.38
N TYR A 189 0.50 10.70 13.58
CA TYR A 189 1.88 10.63 14.04
C TYR A 189 2.64 11.89 13.67
N TYR A 190 3.51 12.34 14.57
CA TYR A 190 4.33 13.52 14.35
C TYR A 190 5.80 13.24 14.68
N ASP A 191 6.68 13.32 13.69
CA ASP A 191 8.12 13.19 13.85
C ASP A 191 8.80 14.56 13.73
N LYS A 192 9.33 15.08 14.84
CA LYS A 192 10.01 16.38 14.88
C LYS A 192 11.35 16.39 14.12
N TRP A 193 11.94 15.22 13.91
CA TRP A 193 13.27 15.08 13.29
C TRP A 193 13.20 15.05 11.76
N GLN A 194 12.01 14.86 11.19
CA GLN A 194 11.81 14.97 9.75
C GLN A 194 11.78 16.44 9.30
N PRO A 195 12.08 16.71 8.01
CA PRO A 195 11.83 18.01 7.40
C PRO A 195 10.40 18.47 7.67
N LYS A 196 10.20 19.78 7.87
CA LYS A 196 8.90 20.37 8.28
C LYS A 196 7.72 19.87 7.43
N VAL A 197 7.95 19.65 6.15
CA VAL A 197 6.96 19.20 5.16
C VAL A 197 6.54 17.73 5.31
N SER A 198 7.28 16.91 6.05
CA SER A 198 7.04 15.46 6.23
C SER A 198 6.65 15.05 7.66
N ARG A 199 6.67 15.99 8.62
CA ARG A 199 6.55 15.64 10.05
C ARG A 199 5.25 14.98 10.44
N LEU A 200 4.13 15.36 9.81
CA LEU A 200 2.80 14.85 10.14
C LEU A 200 2.46 13.70 9.20
N ASN A 201 2.10 12.55 9.76
CA ASN A 201 1.75 11.34 9.04
C ASN A 201 0.44 10.75 9.56
N ILE A 202 -0.43 10.29 8.66
CA ILE A 202 -1.83 9.97 8.97
C ILE A 202 -2.24 8.61 8.37
N GLY A 203 -3.01 7.87 9.15
CA GLY A 203 -3.80 6.72 8.69
C GLY A 203 -3.01 5.42 8.50
N LEU A 204 -3.62 4.46 7.79
CA LEU A 204 -3.14 3.06 7.66
C LEU A 204 -1.64 2.97 7.36
N TYR A 205 -1.19 3.74 6.38
CA TYR A 205 0.18 3.71 5.86
C TYR A 205 0.95 5.02 6.08
N GLN A 206 0.51 5.81 7.06
CA GLN A 206 1.25 6.96 7.60
C GLN A 206 1.67 7.96 6.50
N PHE A 207 0.70 8.41 5.69
CA PHE A 207 0.94 9.38 4.62
C PHE A 207 0.99 10.82 5.14
N THR A 208 1.84 11.64 4.51
CA THR A 208 1.97 13.06 4.80
C THR A 208 0.96 13.90 4.01
N PRO A 209 0.17 14.80 4.65
CA PRO A 209 -0.76 15.72 3.96
C PRO A 209 -0.05 16.89 3.31
N ASN A 210 0.77 16.58 2.32
CA ASN A 210 1.50 17.53 1.49
C ASN A 210 1.47 17.10 0.02
N TYR A 211 0.64 17.76 -0.79
CA TYR A 211 0.55 17.49 -2.23
C TYR A 211 1.83 17.82 -3.00
N GLY A 212 2.69 18.70 -2.48
CA GLY A 212 4.02 18.92 -3.07
C GLY A 212 5.01 17.78 -2.81
N GLY A 213 4.60 16.80 -2.01
CA GLY A 213 5.41 15.65 -1.63
C GLY A 213 4.97 14.34 -2.30
N ASN A 214 5.21 13.26 -1.59
CA ASN A 214 5.05 11.90 -2.06
C ASN A 214 3.62 11.43 -2.34
N ILE A 215 2.60 12.18 -1.91
CA ILE A 215 1.21 11.80 -2.19
C ILE A 215 0.71 12.30 -3.54
N LYS A 216 1.39 13.25 -4.18
CA LYS A 216 0.99 13.77 -5.49
C LYS A 216 0.59 12.65 -6.47
N PRO A 217 1.42 11.60 -6.65
CA PRO A 217 1.12 10.51 -7.57
C PRO A 217 -0.17 9.78 -7.26
N CYS A 218 -0.37 9.46 -5.98
CA CYS A 218 -1.55 8.74 -5.55
C CYS A 218 -2.81 9.60 -5.74
N VAL A 219 -2.75 10.88 -5.37
CA VAL A 219 -3.88 11.80 -5.56
C VAL A 219 -4.23 11.93 -7.04
N ASP A 220 -3.22 12.07 -7.91
CA ASP A 220 -3.44 12.23 -9.34
C ASP A 220 -4.00 10.94 -9.98
N SER A 221 -3.47 9.79 -9.57
CA SER A 221 -3.93 8.47 -10.01
C SER A 221 -5.36 8.17 -9.52
N TRP A 222 -5.67 8.48 -8.25
CA TRP A 222 -7.03 8.41 -7.72
C TRP A 222 -7.98 9.27 -8.57
N ASN A 223 -7.67 10.56 -8.75
CA ASN A 223 -8.54 11.46 -9.52
C ASN A 223 -8.72 11.01 -10.99
N HIS A 224 -7.75 10.30 -11.56
CA HIS A 224 -7.82 9.74 -12.91
C HIS A 224 -8.73 8.51 -12.97
N TYR A 225 -8.53 7.51 -12.12
CA TYR A 225 -9.28 6.25 -12.16
C TYR A 225 -10.65 6.33 -11.50
N TYR A 226 -10.82 7.25 -10.56
CA TYR A 226 -12.01 7.45 -9.76
C TYR A 226 -12.64 8.80 -10.16
N SER A 227 -13.04 8.92 -11.43
CA SER A 227 -13.34 10.16 -12.15
C SER A 227 -14.66 10.86 -11.77
N ASN A 228 -15.44 10.31 -10.82
CA ASN A 228 -16.58 11.03 -10.27
C ASN A 228 -16.11 12.36 -9.69
N GLU A 229 -16.56 13.47 -10.29
CA GLU A 229 -16.10 14.82 -9.94
C GLU A 229 -16.28 15.15 -8.45
N ASN A 230 -17.30 14.60 -7.81
CA ASN A 230 -17.60 14.81 -6.40
C ASN A 230 -16.60 14.08 -5.46
N CYS A 231 -15.84 13.13 -6.00
CA CYS A 231 -14.86 12.33 -5.27
C CYS A 231 -13.41 12.74 -5.51
N GLN A 232 -13.19 13.63 -6.48
CA GLN A 232 -11.85 14.08 -6.78
C GLN A 232 -11.34 14.95 -5.64
N ILE A 233 -10.10 14.69 -5.24
CA ILE A 233 -9.37 15.54 -4.32
C ILE A 233 -8.89 16.76 -5.13
N LYS A 234 -9.78 17.71 -5.40
CA LYS A 234 -9.45 18.93 -6.16
C LYS A 234 -8.66 19.92 -5.29
N ASN A 235 -9.04 20.09 -4.03
CA ASN A 235 -8.32 20.91 -3.07
C ASN A 235 -7.08 20.17 -2.54
N LYS A 236 -5.91 20.64 -2.94
CA LYS A 236 -4.61 20.04 -2.59
C LYS A 236 -3.99 20.59 -1.30
N LYS A 237 -4.73 21.43 -0.56
CA LYS A 237 -4.28 21.99 0.72
C LYS A 237 -4.25 20.90 1.79
N LYS A 238 -3.36 21.07 2.76
CA LYS A 238 -3.16 20.16 3.90
C LYS A 238 -4.48 19.67 4.52
N ASP A 239 -5.38 20.59 4.85
CA ASP A 239 -6.64 20.26 5.54
C ASP A 239 -7.55 19.33 4.73
N ALA A 240 -7.64 19.55 3.41
CA ALA A 240 -8.41 18.67 2.53
C ALA A 240 -7.77 17.29 2.42
N LEU A 241 -6.43 17.22 2.36
CA LEU A 241 -5.70 15.96 2.38
C LEU A 241 -5.86 15.21 3.71
N ILE A 242 -5.93 15.93 4.85
CA ILE A 242 -6.22 15.30 6.16
C ILE A 242 -7.58 14.62 6.14
N ASN A 243 -8.62 15.28 5.61
CA ASN A 243 -9.94 14.67 5.49
C ASN A 243 -9.94 13.45 4.55
N ALA A 244 -9.11 13.46 3.51
CA ALA A 244 -8.99 12.33 2.58
C ALA A 244 -8.25 11.13 3.21
N PHE A 245 -7.17 11.37 3.96
CA PHE A 245 -6.38 10.29 4.58
C PHE A 245 -6.96 9.75 5.86
N GLY A 246 -7.57 10.62 6.64
CA GLY A 246 -8.13 10.33 7.95
C GLY A 246 -9.62 10.10 7.92
N SER A 247 -10.16 9.73 6.76
CA SER A 247 -11.55 9.34 6.63
C SER A 247 -11.84 8.04 7.42
N THR A 248 -13.11 7.78 7.68
CA THR A 248 -13.52 6.70 8.59
C THR A 248 -13.16 5.32 8.05
N THR A 249 -13.36 5.07 6.76
CA THR A 249 -12.99 3.79 6.12
C THR A 249 -11.61 3.80 5.47
N GLN A 250 -10.96 4.97 5.41
CA GLN A 250 -9.61 5.13 4.89
C GLN A 250 -9.44 4.59 3.45
N HIS A 251 -10.48 4.63 2.61
CA HIS A 251 -10.44 4.14 1.23
C HIS A 251 -9.27 4.72 0.44
N PHE A 252 -9.10 6.04 0.48
CA PHE A 252 -7.99 6.70 -0.21
C PHE A 252 -6.62 6.31 0.37
N ASN A 253 -6.51 6.13 1.69
CA ASN A 253 -5.26 5.70 2.33
C ASN A 253 -4.88 4.28 1.88
N ALA A 254 -5.85 3.36 1.86
CA ALA A 254 -5.71 1.99 1.41
C ALA A 254 -5.26 1.93 -0.06
N TYR A 255 -5.96 2.65 -0.94
CA TYR A 255 -5.57 2.80 -2.34
C TYR A 255 -4.13 3.29 -2.48
N CYS A 256 -3.75 4.35 -1.75
CA CYS A 256 -2.39 4.87 -1.80
C CYS A 256 -1.34 3.88 -1.31
N GLY A 257 -1.66 3.05 -0.30
CA GLY A 257 -0.77 2.00 0.19
C GLY A 257 -0.37 1.01 -0.90
N VAL A 258 -1.38 0.48 -1.60
CA VAL A 258 -1.17 -0.47 -2.70
C VAL A 258 -0.52 0.21 -3.90
N HIS A 259 -1.05 1.36 -4.33
CA HIS A 259 -0.55 2.13 -5.47
C HIS A 259 0.94 2.48 -5.32
N LYS A 260 1.38 2.80 -4.11
CA LYS A 260 2.78 3.14 -3.80
C LYS A 260 3.75 1.96 -4.03
N VAL A 261 3.32 0.73 -3.80
CA VAL A 261 4.13 -0.46 -4.12
C VAL A 261 4.27 -0.61 -5.63
N ILE A 262 3.18 -0.43 -6.37
CA ILE A 262 3.17 -0.51 -7.84
C ILE A 262 4.04 0.60 -8.44
N GLU A 263 4.00 1.80 -7.88
CA GLU A 263 4.88 2.90 -8.28
C GLU A 263 6.36 2.54 -8.07
N ALA A 264 6.70 1.92 -6.93
CA ALA A 264 8.05 1.44 -6.68
C ALA A 264 8.47 0.36 -7.69
N PHE A 265 7.56 -0.53 -8.08
CA PHE A 265 7.82 -1.54 -9.11
C PHE A 265 8.08 -0.86 -10.47
N SER A 266 7.25 0.11 -10.85
CA SER A 266 7.43 0.88 -12.08
C SER A 266 8.77 1.59 -12.15
N VAL A 267 9.24 2.19 -11.05
CA VAL A 267 10.56 2.81 -11.02
C VAL A 267 11.66 1.80 -11.31
N GLN A 268 11.63 0.63 -10.66
CA GLN A 268 12.67 -0.40 -10.81
C GLN A 268 12.72 -0.99 -12.22
N LEU A 269 11.56 -1.16 -12.85
CA LEU A 269 11.45 -1.71 -14.20
C LEU A 269 11.84 -0.71 -15.27
N ASN A 270 11.45 0.56 -15.12
CA ASN A 270 11.58 1.56 -16.17
C ASN A 270 12.77 2.51 -16.02
N THR A 271 13.48 2.48 -14.90
CA THR A 271 14.68 3.32 -14.73
C THR A 271 15.82 2.90 -15.65
N SER A 272 16.59 3.88 -16.14
CA SER A 272 17.89 3.66 -16.78
C SER A 272 19.05 3.67 -15.77
N GLU A 273 18.79 3.90 -14.48
CA GLU A 273 19.80 4.07 -13.44
C GLU A 273 19.86 2.88 -12.48
N LYS A 274 21.03 2.25 -12.38
CA LYS A 274 21.27 1.04 -11.57
C LYS A 274 20.90 1.18 -10.09
N ARG A 275 21.02 2.39 -9.54
CA ARG A 275 20.74 2.67 -8.13
C ARG A 275 19.26 2.63 -7.77
N PHE A 276 18.37 2.76 -8.76
CA PHE A 276 16.92 2.79 -8.54
C PHE A 276 16.25 1.42 -8.76
N THR A 277 17.05 0.35 -8.84
CA THR A 277 16.57 -1.02 -9.02
C THR A 277 17.35 -2.02 -8.18
N HIS A 278 16.78 -3.20 -7.97
CA HIS A 278 17.45 -4.30 -7.27
C HIS A 278 18.76 -4.70 -7.97
N PRO A 279 19.85 -5.02 -7.24
CA PRO A 279 21.13 -5.41 -7.85
C PRO A 279 21.06 -6.61 -8.82
N GLN A 280 20.12 -7.53 -8.62
CA GLN A 280 19.91 -8.68 -9.50
C GLN A 280 19.39 -8.32 -10.90
N ASN A 281 18.90 -7.09 -11.08
CA ASN A 281 18.49 -6.55 -12.37
C ASN A 281 19.67 -6.02 -13.19
N GLN A 282 20.90 -6.31 -12.76
CA GLN A 282 22.13 -5.93 -13.43
C GLN A 282 22.83 -7.18 -13.98
N GLU A 283 23.31 -7.10 -15.21
CA GLU A 283 24.07 -8.15 -15.88
C GLU A 283 25.17 -7.52 -16.75
N GLY A 284 26.41 -8.00 -16.63
CA GLY A 284 27.54 -7.44 -17.37
C GLY A 284 27.77 -5.94 -17.14
N GLY A 285 27.38 -5.42 -15.97
CA GLY A 285 27.43 -3.99 -15.69
C GLY A 285 26.42 -3.15 -16.47
N LYS A 286 25.37 -3.75 -17.01
CA LYS A 286 24.22 -3.06 -17.62
C LYS A 286 22.94 -3.45 -16.90
N LEU A 287 21.87 -2.69 -17.12
CA LEU A 287 20.55 -3.10 -16.68
C LEU A 287 19.96 -4.10 -17.66
N LYS A 288 19.29 -5.13 -17.14
CA LYS A 288 18.47 -6.06 -17.94
C LYS A 288 17.33 -5.32 -18.65
N GLY A 289 16.75 -5.90 -19.69
CA GLY A 289 15.53 -5.37 -20.31
C GLY A 289 14.41 -5.27 -19.27
N ALA A 290 13.49 -4.30 -19.40
CA ALA A 290 12.47 -4.05 -18.38
C ALA A 290 11.64 -5.31 -18.05
N SER A 291 11.25 -6.08 -19.08
CA SER A 291 10.50 -7.34 -18.93
C SER A 291 11.28 -8.49 -18.28
N GLU A 292 12.61 -8.40 -18.21
CA GLU A 292 13.49 -9.43 -17.64
C GLU A 292 13.88 -9.12 -16.18
N ARG A 293 13.40 -7.99 -15.65
CA ARG A 293 13.68 -7.55 -14.29
C ARG A 293 12.65 -8.11 -13.31
N CYS A 294 13.11 -8.36 -12.09
CA CYS A 294 12.25 -8.58 -10.93
C CYS A 294 12.06 -7.26 -10.15
N VAL A 295 11.12 -7.21 -9.21
CA VAL A 295 10.84 -6.01 -8.41
C VAL A 295 10.89 -6.30 -6.91
N THR A 296 11.07 -5.29 -6.09
CA THR A 296 10.96 -5.41 -4.62
C THR A 296 10.09 -4.30 -4.04
N PRO A 297 9.40 -4.50 -2.89
CA PRO A 297 8.63 -3.44 -2.22
C PRO A 297 9.49 -2.30 -1.62
N HIS A 298 10.81 -2.36 -1.84
CA HIS A 298 11.79 -1.39 -1.42
C HIS A 298 12.78 -1.14 -2.56
N PHE A 299 13.33 0.07 -2.62
CA PHE A 299 14.53 0.40 -3.37
C PHE A 299 15.14 1.66 -2.76
N TYR A 300 16.39 1.95 -3.09
CA TYR A 300 17.02 3.18 -2.64
C TYR A 300 16.54 4.38 -3.47
N ALA A 301 15.60 5.17 -2.95
CA ALA A 301 15.05 6.34 -3.63
C ALA A 301 15.84 7.64 -3.41
N GLY A 302 16.91 7.62 -2.59
CA GLY A 302 17.66 8.82 -2.18
C GLY A 302 16.84 9.81 -1.33
N TRP A 303 17.40 11.00 -1.11
CA TRP A 303 16.80 12.05 -0.25
C TRP A 303 15.65 12.83 -0.88
N SER A 304 15.59 12.89 -2.21
CA SER A 304 14.61 13.66 -2.99
C SER A 304 13.19 13.13 -2.83
N TYR A 305 13.04 11.88 -2.39
CA TYR A 305 11.76 11.19 -2.37
C TYR A 305 11.81 9.99 -1.41
N ASN A 306 12.26 10.25 -0.17
CA ASN A 306 12.49 9.28 0.93
C ASN A 306 11.26 8.41 1.33
N HIS A 307 10.19 8.42 0.57
CA HIS A 307 9.00 7.65 0.88
C HIS A 307 8.60 6.73 -0.26
N PHE A 308 9.50 6.35 -1.17
CA PHE A 308 9.18 5.48 -2.30
C PHE A 308 9.60 4.05 -2.00
N GLY A 309 8.61 3.17 -1.99
CA GLY A 309 8.67 1.86 -1.35
C GLY A 309 8.15 1.95 0.09
N PRO A 310 7.14 1.15 0.49
CA PRO A 310 6.71 1.09 1.89
C PRO A 310 7.87 0.76 2.85
N LEU A 311 8.97 0.17 2.36
CA LEU A 311 10.00 -0.40 3.22
C LEU A 311 11.41 0.22 3.16
N GLN A 312 11.70 1.21 2.30
CA GLN A 312 13.05 1.79 2.19
C GLN A 312 13.56 2.34 3.55
N ASN A 313 12.68 3.03 4.27
CA ASN A 313 12.95 3.63 5.57
C ASN A 313 12.39 2.79 6.73
N SER A 314 12.00 1.54 6.49
CA SER A 314 11.65 0.65 7.59
C SER A 314 12.83 0.48 8.53
N THR A 315 12.54 0.52 9.82
CA THR A 315 13.50 0.15 10.85
C THR A 315 13.60 -1.38 10.90
N LYS A 316 14.70 -1.91 11.46
CA LYS A 316 14.87 -3.37 11.68
C LYS A 316 13.63 -3.97 12.35
N ASN A 317 13.08 -3.26 13.33
CA ASN A 317 11.92 -3.70 14.09
C ASN A 317 10.62 -3.67 13.29
N ASN A 318 10.41 -2.67 12.41
CA ASN A 318 9.19 -2.61 11.59
C ASN A 318 9.18 -3.74 10.56
N LEU A 319 10.30 -3.96 9.85
CA LEU A 319 10.37 -5.03 8.85
C LEU A 319 10.24 -6.41 9.50
N LYS A 320 10.85 -6.60 10.68
CA LYS A 320 10.68 -7.83 11.48
C LYS A 320 9.21 -8.05 11.85
N LYS A 321 8.53 -7.05 12.43
CA LYS A 321 7.10 -7.15 12.80
C LYS A 321 6.22 -7.49 11.61
N LEU A 322 6.44 -6.83 10.47
CA LEU A 322 5.74 -7.11 9.23
C LEU A 322 5.92 -8.58 8.81
N MET A 323 7.16 -9.02 8.65
CA MET A 323 7.45 -10.36 8.15
C MET A 323 7.03 -11.46 9.14
N SER A 324 7.16 -11.21 10.44
CA SER A 324 6.67 -12.13 11.47
C SER A 324 5.15 -12.27 11.46
N CYS A 325 4.40 -11.18 11.24
CA CYS A 325 2.95 -11.26 11.09
C CYS A 325 2.53 -12.05 9.85
N LEU A 326 3.27 -11.93 8.74
CA LEU A 326 2.96 -12.63 7.49
C LEU A 326 3.07 -14.16 7.61
N TYR A 327 3.88 -14.65 8.54
CA TYR A 327 4.23 -16.07 8.64
C TYR A 327 4.08 -16.63 10.05
N ASN A 328 3.28 -15.96 10.89
CA ASN A 328 2.95 -16.49 12.21
C ASN A 328 1.97 -17.66 12.13
#